data_AF-A0A6M0AHL2-F1
#
_entry.id   AF-A0A6M0AHL2-F1
#
_cell.length_a   1.000
_cell.length_b   1.000
_cell.length_c   1.000
_cell.angle_alpha   90.00
_cell.angle_beta   90.00
_cell.angle_gamma   90.00
#
_symmetry.space_group_name_H-M   'P 1'
#
loop_
_entity.id
_entity.type
_entity.pdbx_description
1 polymer ?
#
loop_
_entity_poly.entity_id
_entity_poly.type
_entity_poly.pdbx_seq_one_letter_code
_entity_poly.pdbx_strand_id
1 'polypeptide(L)'
;MKFLGIDLGWTSGATGVCCLDWSADTLNLLDLDRKESITDILNWIDHWSPSPEPAMVAVDAPTLIPNPTGMRLPDRLTHKYFGRYHAGCYPANLQRPFAQRTVEFGLSLEQRQFIHAPTITPQKLGRYQIEVFPHPAIVELFNLNRILKYKKGKLRERHAELIKLRQYILDILPSLTPALNSLSSSPLTSSLFI
;
A
#
# COMPACT_ATOMS: atom_id res chain seq x y z
N MET A 1 -5.03 -16.23 -4.67
CA MET A 1 -4.96 -14.93 -5.42
C MET A 1 -3.89 -14.08 -4.78
N LYS A 2 -3.10 -13.33 -5.57
CA LYS A 2 -2.03 -12.50 -5.03
C LYS A 2 -2.47 -11.07 -4.73
N PHE A 3 -1.95 -10.51 -3.65
CA PHE A 3 -2.09 -9.10 -3.28
C PHE A 3 -0.69 -8.51 -3.13
N LEU A 4 -0.38 -7.51 -3.95
CA LEU A 4 0.93 -6.90 -4.08
C LEU A 4 0.87 -5.47 -3.55
N GLY A 5 1.46 -5.22 -2.38
CA GLY A 5 1.53 -3.89 -1.76
C GLY A 5 2.80 -3.16 -2.17
N ILE A 6 2.67 -1.89 -2.59
CA ILE A 6 3.77 -1.04 -3.07
C ILE A 6 3.75 0.29 -2.27
N ASP A 7 4.71 0.50 -1.36
CA ASP A 7 4.97 1.82 -0.74
C ASP A 7 6.01 2.55 -1.59
N LEU A 8 5.52 3.31 -2.58
CA LEU A 8 6.34 3.87 -3.64
C LEU A 8 7.27 4.95 -3.08
N GLY A 9 8.58 4.73 -3.27
CA GLY A 9 9.57 5.75 -3.01
C GLY A 9 9.36 6.97 -3.91
N TRP A 10 9.59 8.17 -3.35
CA TRP A 10 9.48 9.43 -4.08
C TRP A 10 10.64 9.61 -5.08
N THR A 11 11.33 10.75 -5.06
CA THR A 11 12.46 11.04 -5.95
C THR A 11 13.75 10.29 -5.56
N SER A 12 13.89 9.92 -4.30
CA SER A 12 15.06 9.21 -3.77
C SER A 12 14.63 8.25 -2.65
N GLY A 13 15.09 7.01 -2.71
CA GLY A 13 14.82 5.98 -1.71
C GLY A 13 14.10 4.78 -2.30
N ALA A 14 14.43 3.61 -1.76
CA ALA A 14 13.84 2.36 -2.18
C ALA A 14 12.33 2.32 -1.94
N THR A 15 11.62 1.65 -2.83
CA THR A 15 10.21 1.31 -2.70
C THR A 15 10.07 0.03 -1.88
N GLY A 16 9.21 0.05 -0.86
CA GLY A 16 8.84 -1.18 -0.14
C GLY A 16 7.86 -2.00 -0.96
N VAL A 17 8.10 -3.31 -1.08
CA VAL A 17 7.21 -4.24 -1.77
C VAL A 17 6.83 -5.40 -0.86
N CYS A 18 5.58 -5.85 -0.93
CA CYS A 18 5.05 -6.96 -0.12
C CYS A 18 4.10 -7.83 -0.95
N CYS A 19 4.31 -9.14 -0.95
CA CYS A 19 3.43 -10.10 -1.63
C CYS A 19 2.69 -10.95 -0.61
N LEU A 20 1.36 -10.91 -0.65
CA LEU A 20 0.48 -11.82 0.06
C LEU A 20 -0.19 -12.79 -0.90
N ASP A 21 -0.41 -14.02 -0.45
CA ASP A 21 -1.30 -14.97 -1.10
C ASP A 21 -2.53 -15.22 -0.24
N TRP A 22 -3.70 -15.11 -0.87
CA TRP A 22 -4.95 -15.59 -0.29
C TRP A 22 -5.27 -17.00 -0.77
N SER A 23 -5.27 -17.92 0.18
CA SER A 23 -5.61 -19.33 0.01
C SER A 23 -6.21 -19.89 1.30
N ALA A 24 -7.17 -20.80 1.17
CA ALA A 24 -7.88 -21.43 2.29
C ALA A 24 -8.37 -20.41 3.35
N ASP A 25 -8.97 -19.31 2.90
CA ASP A 25 -9.51 -18.22 3.72
C ASP A 25 -8.48 -17.48 4.61
N THR A 26 -7.19 -17.65 4.34
CA THR A 26 -6.09 -16.98 5.06
C THR A 26 -5.18 -16.23 4.11
N LEU A 27 -4.51 -15.19 4.62
CA LEU A 27 -3.46 -14.45 3.95
C LEU A 27 -2.10 -14.95 4.42
N ASN A 28 -1.20 -15.23 3.47
CA ASN A 28 0.15 -15.70 3.71
C ASN A 28 1.15 -14.71 3.15
N LEU A 29 2.10 -14.24 3.97
CA LEU A 29 3.22 -13.43 3.48
C LEU A 29 4.18 -14.31 2.68
N LEU A 30 4.35 -14.01 1.40
CA LEU A 30 5.29 -14.71 0.51
C LEU A 30 6.59 -13.96 0.34
N ASP A 31 6.54 -12.62 0.32
CA ASP A 31 7.74 -11.81 0.10
C ASP A 31 7.60 -10.42 0.73
N LEU A 32 8.72 -9.87 1.17
CA LEU A 32 8.84 -8.50 1.68
C LEU A 32 10.26 -8.00 1.40
N ASP A 33 10.36 -6.99 0.56
CA ASP A 33 11.66 -6.51 0.08
C ASP A 33 11.63 -5.00 -0.20
N ARG A 34 12.76 -4.46 -0.63
CA ARG A 34 12.89 -3.10 -1.15
C ARG A 34 13.49 -3.12 -2.55
N LYS A 35 12.90 -2.35 -3.46
CA LYS A 35 13.37 -2.19 -4.84
C LYS A 35 13.72 -0.73 -5.12
N GLU A 36 14.86 -0.49 -5.75
CA GLU A 36 15.36 0.87 -6.02
C GLU A 36 14.74 1.49 -7.28
N SER A 37 14.61 0.69 -8.35
CA SER A 37 14.13 1.19 -9.64
C SER A 37 12.68 0.76 -9.95
N ILE A 38 12.00 1.56 -10.80
CA ILE A 38 10.67 1.21 -11.31
C ILE A 38 10.71 -0.11 -12.08
N THR A 39 11.76 -0.35 -12.87
CA THR A 39 11.95 -1.60 -13.61
C THR A 39 12.00 -2.81 -12.66
N ASP A 40 12.73 -2.71 -11.55
CA ASP A 40 12.80 -3.81 -10.58
C ASP A 40 11.47 -4.07 -9.88
N ILE A 41 10.70 -3.02 -9.60
CA ILE A 41 9.34 -3.13 -9.04
C ILE A 41 8.42 -3.84 -10.03
N LEU A 42 8.45 -3.43 -11.31
CA LEU A 42 7.61 -4.03 -12.34
C LEU A 42 8.00 -5.50 -12.61
N ASN A 43 9.30 -5.81 -12.66
CA ASN A 43 9.78 -7.20 -12.76
C ASN A 43 9.34 -8.05 -11.56
N TRP A 44 9.35 -7.48 -10.35
CA TRP A 44 8.86 -8.14 -9.15
C TRP A 44 7.35 -8.39 -9.22
N ILE A 45 6.56 -7.45 -9.75
CA ILE A 45 5.12 -7.64 -10.00
C ILE A 45 4.90 -8.76 -11.02
N ASP A 46 5.65 -8.77 -12.13
CA ASP A 46 5.52 -9.76 -13.18
C ASP A 46 5.91 -11.17 -12.68
N HIS A 47 6.91 -11.27 -11.81
CA HIS A 47 7.31 -12.52 -11.16
C HIS A 47 6.21 -13.08 -10.25
N TRP A 48 5.62 -12.25 -9.38
CA TRP A 48 4.61 -12.69 -8.43
C TRP A 48 3.20 -12.80 -9.01
N SER A 49 2.92 -12.18 -10.16
CA SER A 49 1.60 -12.16 -10.79
C SER A 49 1.66 -12.31 -12.32
N PRO A 50 2.20 -13.43 -12.83
CA PRO A 50 2.29 -13.65 -14.26
C PRO A 50 0.91 -13.53 -14.91
N SER A 51 0.82 -12.84 -16.05
CA SER A 51 -0.45 -12.78 -16.80
C SER A 51 -0.79 -14.16 -17.37
N PRO A 52 -2.06 -14.62 -17.32
CA PRO A 52 -3.27 -13.86 -16.97
C PRO A 52 -3.78 -14.10 -15.53
N GLU A 53 -2.92 -14.47 -14.58
CA GLU A 53 -3.38 -14.82 -13.23
C GLU A 53 -4.06 -13.64 -12.49
N PRO A 54 -5.13 -13.90 -11.71
CA PRO A 54 -5.75 -12.87 -10.88
C PRO A 54 -4.80 -12.34 -9.80
N ALA A 55 -4.68 -11.01 -9.73
CA ALA A 55 -3.88 -10.32 -8.73
C ALA A 55 -4.40 -8.90 -8.48
N MET A 56 -4.08 -8.35 -7.31
CA MET A 56 -4.37 -6.95 -6.99
C MET A 56 -3.08 -6.23 -6.62
N VAL A 57 -2.81 -5.10 -7.25
CA VAL A 57 -1.71 -4.19 -6.90
C VAL A 57 -2.26 -3.01 -6.12
N ALA A 58 -1.81 -2.83 -4.88
CA ALA A 58 -2.21 -1.76 -3.99
C ALA A 58 -1.05 -0.79 -3.78
N VAL A 59 -1.20 0.47 -4.19
CA VAL A 59 -0.10 1.45 -4.28
C VAL A 59 -0.32 2.61 -3.31
N ASP A 60 0.65 2.89 -2.42
CA ASP A 60 0.70 4.12 -1.60
C ASP A 60 1.21 5.30 -2.45
N ALA A 61 0.47 5.63 -3.50
CA ALA A 61 0.73 6.79 -4.35
C ALA A 61 -0.51 7.11 -5.21
N PRO A 62 -0.69 8.37 -5.63
CA PRO A 62 -1.75 8.75 -6.56
C PRO A 62 -1.40 8.32 -8.00
N THR A 63 -1.79 7.11 -8.39
CA THR A 63 -1.58 6.55 -9.74
C THR A 63 -2.50 7.15 -10.82
N LEU A 64 -3.59 7.80 -10.42
CA LEU A 64 -4.52 8.47 -11.32
C LEU A 64 -4.79 9.90 -10.85
N ILE A 65 -4.33 10.88 -11.64
CA ILE A 65 -4.41 12.32 -11.33
C ILE A 65 -5.08 13.05 -12.51
N PRO A 66 -6.39 13.30 -12.46
CA PRO A 66 -7.12 13.89 -13.59
C PRO A 66 -7.11 15.43 -13.57
N ASN A 67 -6.72 16.05 -12.45
CA ASN A 67 -6.87 17.48 -12.21
C ASN A 67 -5.53 18.24 -12.33
N PRO A 68 -5.50 19.38 -13.04
CA PRO A 68 -4.30 20.22 -13.12
C PRO A 68 -3.85 20.78 -11.76
N THR A 69 -4.80 21.24 -10.94
CA THR A 69 -4.57 21.86 -9.62
C THR A 69 -5.61 21.40 -8.60
N GLY A 70 -5.42 21.78 -7.32
CA GLY A 70 -6.38 21.52 -6.25
C GLY A 70 -6.40 20.07 -5.77
N MET A 71 -7.55 19.65 -5.23
CA MET A 71 -7.78 18.31 -4.69
C MET A 71 -8.71 17.49 -5.58
N ARG A 72 -8.29 16.29 -5.95
CA ARG A 72 -9.16 15.29 -6.57
C ARG A 72 -10.17 14.72 -5.55
N LEU A 73 -11.17 13.98 -6.06
CA LEU A 73 -12.24 13.43 -5.24
C LEU A 73 -11.72 12.54 -4.09
N PRO A 74 -10.81 11.56 -4.31
CA PRO A 74 -10.30 10.73 -3.22
C PRO A 74 -9.69 11.54 -2.08
N ASP A 75 -8.87 12.54 -2.41
CA ASP A 75 -8.22 13.37 -1.40
C ASP A 75 -9.23 14.14 -0.54
N ARG A 76 -10.29 14.70 -1.18
CA ARG A 76 -11.37 15.41 -0.46
C ARG A 76 -12.13 14.47 0.47
N LEU A 77 -12.44 13.25 0.01
CA LEU A 77 -13.14 12.25 0.83
C LEU A 77 -12.28 11.78 2.00
N THR A 78 -10.97 11.61 1.80
CA THR A 78 -10.03 11.29 2.88
C THR A 78 -10.03 12.39 3.94
N HIS A 79 -9.97 13.68 3.56
CA HIS A 79 -10.10 14.76 4.54
C HIS A 79 -11.46 14.77 5.26
N LYS A 80 -12.55 14.59 4.52
CA LYS A 80 -13.91 14.59 5.08
C LYS A 80 -14.11 13.50 6.14
N TYR A 81 -13.71 12.27 5.83
CA TYR A 81 -13.97 11.12 6.71
C TYR A 81 -12.86 10.89 7.74
N PHE A 82 -11.61 11.21 7.39
CA PHE A 82 -10.45 10.86 8.20
C PHE A 82 -9.72 12.05 8.84
N GLY A 83 -10.16 13.29 8.57
CA GLY A 83 -9.56 14.50 9.13
C GLY A 83 -9.53 14.51 10.67
N ARG A 84 -10.59 14.01 11.32
CA ARG A 84 -10.68 13.92 12.80
C ARG A 84 -9.59 13.05 13.44
N TYR A 85 -9.06 12.07 12.70
CA TYR A 85 -7.99 11.17 13.14
C TYR A 85 -6.59 11.69 12.79
N HIS A 86 -6.52 12.87 12.15
CA HIS A 86 -5.31 13.42 11.54
C HIS A 86 -4.78 12.58 10.37
N ALA A 87 -5.67 11.83 9.70
CA ALA A 87 -5.37 10.94 8.58
C ALA A 87 -5.72 11.54 7.21
N GLY A 88 -5.79 12.88 7.11
CA GLY A 88 -5.91 13.59 5.83
C GLY A 88 -4.66 13.39 4.95
N CYS A 89 -4.84 13.35 3.63
CA CYS A 89 -3.73 13.22 2.68
C CYS A 89 -3.38 14.56 2.04
N TYR A 90 -2.16 14.67 1.50
CA TYR A 90 -1.82 15.84 0.69
C TYR A 90 -2.58 15.79 -0.65
N PRO A 91 -3.04 16.94 -1.18
CA PRO A 91 -3.64 17.00 -2.50
C PRO A 91 -2.69 16.48 -3.58
N ALA A 92 -3.19 15.59 -4.44
CA ALA A 92 -2.54 15.20 -5.69
C ALA A 92 -3.14 16.01 -6.84
N ASN A 93 -2.27 16.58 -7.67
CA ASN A 93 -2.60 17.28 -8.91
C ASN A 93 -1.38 17.29 -9.82
N LEU A 94 -1.58 17.60 -11.10
CA LEU A 94 -0.53 17.50 -12.12
C LEU A 94 0.64 18.48 -11.92
N GLN A 95 0.50 19.52 -11.09
CA GLN A 95 1.60 20.44 -10.74
C GLN A 95 2.53 19.88 -9.65
N ARG A 96 2.22 18.74 -9.05
CA ARG A 96 3.09 18.14 -8.02
C ARG A 96 4.29 17.45 -8.68
N PRO A 97 5.50 17.53 -8.10
CA PRO A 97 6.70 16.96 -8.69
C PRO A 97 6.66 15.43 -8.84
N PHE A 98 5.81 14.74 -8.08
CA PHE A 98 5.62 13.30 -8.17
C PHE A 98 4.58 12.87 -9.23
N ALA A 99 3.81 13.80 -9.79
CA ALA A 99 2.62 13.47 -10.57
C ALA A 99 2.95 12.62 -11.80
N GLN A 100 3.95 13.03 -12.58
CA GLN A 100 4.37 12.29 -13.77
C GLN A 100 4.78 10.84 -13.42
N ARG A 101 5.71 10.66 -12.47
CA ARG A 101 6.22 9.34 -12.06
C ARG A 101 5.11 8.40 -11.59
N THR A 102 4.18 8.91 -10.79
CA THR A 102 3.10 8.11 -10.20
C THR A 102 2.03 7.72 -11.23
N VAL A 103 1.70 8.63 -12.16
CA VAL A 103 0.81 8.34 -13.28
C VAL A 103 1.44 7.35 -14.27
N GLU A 104 2.71 7.52 -14.62
CA GLU A 104 3.44 6.57 -15.48
C GLU A 104 3.50 5.16 -14.87
N PHE A 105 3.63 5.06 -13.55
CA PHE A 105 3.54 3.77 -12.85
C PHE A 105 2.15 3.14 -12.99
N GLY A 106 1.07 3.90 -12.79
CA GLY A 106 -0.31 3.44 -13.01
C GLY A 106 -0.54 2.95 -14.44
N LEU A 107 -0.07 3.70 -15.45
CA LEU A 107 -0.14 3.31 -16.86
C LEU A 107 0.66 2.02 -17.14
N SER A 108 1.81 1.83 -16.48
CA SER A 108 2.61 0.60 -16.60
C SER A 108 1.89 -0.63 -16.02
N LEU A 109 1.03 -0.44 -15.03
CA LEU A 109 0.14 -1.48 -14.51
C LEU A 109 -1.04 -1.74 -15.46
N GLU A 110 -1.61 -0.71 -16.09
CA GLU A 110 -2.65 -0.88 -17.13
C GLU A 110 -2.14 -1.67 -18.33
N GLN A 111 -0.91 -1.43 -18.76
CA GLN A 111 -0.25 -2.22 -19.81
C GLN A 111 -0.11 -3.71 -19.41
N ARG A 112 -0.03 -4.01 -18.11
CA ARG A 112 -0.06 -5.36 -17.52
C ARG A 112 -1.48 -5.86 -17.22
N GLN A 113 -2.47 -5.21 -17.81
CA GLN A 113 -3.90 -5.52 -17.71
C GLN A 113 -4.48 -5.35 -16.29
N PHE A 114 -3.79 -4.61 -15.41
CA PHE A 114 -4.37 -4.21 -14.13
C PHE A 114 -5.30 -3.01 -14.32
N ILE A 115 -6.60 -3.23 -14.20
CA ILE A 115 -7.59 -2.18 -14.37
C ILE A 115 -7.78 -1.40 -13.05
N HIS A 116 -7.98 -0.09 -13.15
CA HIS A 116 -8.43 0.68 -12.00
C HIS A 116 -9.80 0.20 -11.52
N ALA A 117 -9.94 0.01 -10.21
CA ALA A 117 -11.17 -0.50 -9.60
C ALA A 117 -11.70 0.47 -8.52
N PRO A 118 -12.30 1.62 -8.90
CA PRO A 118 -12.89 2.55 -7.94
C PRO A 118 -14.07 1.93 -7.18
N THR A 119 -14.65 0.87 -7.74
CA THR A 119 -15.60 -0.03 -7.10
C THR A 119 -15.14 -1.47 -7.33
N ILE A 120 -15.04 -2.27 -6.28
CA ILE A 120 -14.65 -3.69 -6.35
C ILE A 120 -15.81 -4.54 -5.83
N THR A 121 -16.19 -5.56 -6.59
CA THR A 121 -17.05 -6.64 -6.08
C THR A 121 -16.21 -7.60 -5.25
N PRO A 122 -16.55 -7.87 -3.98
CA PRO A 122 -15.80 -8.81 -3.15
C PRO A 122 -15.60 -10.15 -3.83
N GLN A 123 -14.39 -10.71 -3.71
CA GLN A 123 -13.99 -12.03 -4.23
C GLN A 123 -14.13 -12.23 -5.76
N LYS A 124 -14.45 -11.18 -6.52
CA LYS A 124 -14.43 -11.25 -7.99
C LYS A 124 -12.99 -11.28 -8.48
N LEU A 125 -12.56 -12.43 -9.00
CA LEU A 125 -11.23 -12.59 -9.61
C LEU A 125 -11.01 -11.61 -10.77
N GLY A 126 -9.79 -11.11 -10.89
CA GLY A 126 -9.37 -10.19 -11.93
C GLY A 126 -7.98 -9.62 -11.63
N ARG A 127 -7.50 -8.75 -12.53
CA ARG A 127 -6.27 -7.99 -12.34
C ARG A 127 -6.64 -6.55 -12.04
N TYR A 128 -6.47 -6.12 -10.80
CA TYR A 128 -6.88 -4.79 -10.34
C TYR A 128 -5.70 -3.98 -9.84
N GLN A 129 -5.77 -2.66 -10.02
CA GLN A 129 -4.92 -1.72 -9.31
C GLN A 129 -5.78 -0.75 -8.48
N ILE A 130 -5.33 -0.47 -7.26
CA ILE A 130 -5.95 0.48 -6.35
C ILE A 130 -4.90 1.37 -5.71
N GLU A 131 -5.30 2.60 -5.39
CA GLU A 131 -4.54 3.48 -4.51
C GLU A 131 -4.94 3.22 -3.07
N VAL A 132 -3.97 3.15 -2.18
CA VAL A 132 -4.21 3.02 -0.74
C VAL A 132 -3.87 4.31 -0.01
N PHE A 133 -4.56 4.52 1.11
CA PHE A 133 -4.26 5.59 2.05
C PHE A 133 -3.87 4.95 3.39
N PRO A 134 -2.58 4.71 3.65
CA PRO A 134 -2.16 3.89 4.80
C PRO A 134 -2.60 4.44 6.15
N HIS A 135 -2.59 5.77 6.34
CA HIS A 135 -3.04 6.37 7.59
C HIS A 135 -4.53 6.09 7.88
N PRO A 136 -5.48 6.35 6.95
CA PRO A 136 -6.86 5.87 7.07
C PRO A 136 -6.97 4.35 7.31
N ALA A 137 -6.25 3.53 6.54
CA ALA A 137 -6.31 2.08 6.67
C ALA A 137 -5.87 1.60 8.06
N ILE A 138 -4.77 2.13 8.59
CA ILE A 138 -4.26 1.85 9.94
C ILE A 138 -5.28 2.27 11.02
N VAL A 139 -5.91 3.43 10.85
CA VAL A 139 -6.94 3.92 11.78
C VAL A 139 -8.13 2.96 11.84
N GLU A 140 -8.65 2.54 10.69
CA GLU A 140 -9.81 1.63 10.63
C GLU A 140 -9.46 0.21 11.07
N LEU A 141 -8.39 -0.38 10.53
CA LEU A 141 -8.02 -1.77 10.81
C LEU A 141 -7.68 -2.01 12.29
N PHE A 142 -7.11 -1.01 12.96
CA PHE A 142 -6.69 -1.12 14.37
C PHE A 142 -7.56 -0.29 15.32
N ASN A 143 -8.68 0.26 14.84
CA ASN A 143 -9.63 1.06 15.60
C ASN A 143 -8.96 2.19 16.43
N LEU A 144 -8.07 2.95 15.79
CA LEU A 144 -7.29 3.99 16.47
C LEU A 144 -8.03 5.34 16.45
N ASN A 145 -7.97 6.05 17.57
CA ASN A 145 -8.56 7.40 17.66
C ASN A 145 -7.71 8.46 16.92
N ARG A 146 -6.46 8.16 16.55
CA ARG A 146 -5.55 9.02 15.78
C ARG A 146 -4.51 8.19 15.03
N ILE A 147 -3.87 8.78 14.02
CA ILE A 147 -2.73 8.17 13.33
C ILE A 147 -1.54 7.88 14.25
N LEU A 148 -0.75 6.87 13.87
CA LEU A 148 0.61 6.68 14.38
C LEU A 148 1.57 7.61 13.63
N LYS A 149 2.42 8.34 14.34
CA LYS A 149 3.31 9.35 13.72
C LYS A 149 4.66 8.75 13.30
N TYR A 150 4.62 7.69 12.50
CA TYR A 150 5.82 6.96 12.11
C TYR A 150 6.59 7.61 10.93
N LYS A 151 5.92 8.38 10.05
CA LYS A 151 6.57 9.06 8.91
C LYS A 151 7.12 10.46 9.23
N LYS A 152 6.82 11.07 10.40
CA LYS A 152 7.21 12.47 10.74
C LYS A 152 7.58 12.62 12.23
N GLY A 153 8.65 13.37 12.52
CA GLY A 153 9.12 13.65 13.88
C GLY A 153 10.57 13.24 14.11
N LYS A 154 11.04 13.29 15.36
CA LYS A 154 12.41 12.86 15.70
C LYS A 154 12.56 11.37 15.47
N LEU A 155 13.77 10.90 15.14
CA LEU A 155 14.03 9.48 14.86
C LEU A 155 13.51 8.55 15.97
N ARG A 156 13.79 8.89 17.24
CA ARG A 156 13.33 8.12 18.41
C ARG A 156 11.81 8.03 18.51
N GLU A 157 11.11 9.12 18.20
CA GLU A 157 9.64 9.17 18.22
C GLU A 157 9.06 8.30 17.10
N ARG A 158 9.59 8.44 15.88
CA ARG A 158 9.20 7.62 14.73
C ARG A 158 9.42 6.13 15.00
N HIS A 159 10.56 5.77 15.60
CA HIS A 159 10.88 4.39 15.95
C HIS A 159 9.88 3.81 16.95
N ALA A 160 9.50 4.56 18.00
CA ALA A 160 8.49 4.12 18.94
C ALA A 160 7.11 3.91 18.27
N GLU A 161 6.72 4.79 17.34
CA GLU A 161 5.47 4.66 16.58
C GLU A 161 5.51 3.49 15.58
N LEU A 162 6.66 3.20 14.98
CA LEU A 162 6.87 2.01 14.13
C LEU A 162 6.75 0.71 14.94
N ILE A 163 7.29 0.66 16.15
CA ILE A 163 7.14 -0.50 17.05
C ILE A 163 5.66 -0.74 17.34
N LYS A 164 4.88 0.31 17.64
CA LYS A 164 3.43 0.18 17.83
C LYS A 164 2.74 -0.36 16.59
N LEU A 165 3.06 0.19 15.40
CA LEU A 165 2.48 -0.27 14.14
C LEU A 165 2.78 -1.75 13.92
N ARG A 166 4.03 -2.18 14.12
CA ARG A 166 4.44 -3.58 14.03
C ARG A 166 3.66 -4.46 15.01
N GLN A 167 3.47 -4.01 16.25
CA GLN A 167 2.71 -4.76 17.24
C GLN A 167 1.25 -4.92 16.82
N TYR A 168 0.59 -3.87 16.34
CA TYR A 168 -0.78 -3.98 15.81
C TYR A 168 -0.88 -4.92 14.61
N ILE A 169 0.10 -4.91 13.71
CA ILE A 169 0.17 -5.85 12.59
C ILE A 169 0.22 -7.29 13.10
N LEU A 170 1.06 -7.56 14.10
CA LEU A 170 1.26 -8.91 14.65
C LEU A 170 0.09 -9.40 15.51
N ASP A 171 -0.57 -8.50 16.22
CA ASP A 171 -1.64 -8.87 17.18
C ASP A 171 -3.04 -8.83 16.56
N ILE A 172 -3.30 -7.87 15.67
CA ILE A 172 -4.66 -7.61 15.17
C ILE A 172 -4.90 -8.26 13.81
N LEU A 173 -3.99 -8.15 12.83
CA LEU A 173 -4.26 -8.71 11.50
C LEU A 173 -4.53 -10.23 11.49
N PRO A 174 -3.92 -11.06 12.36
CA PRO A 174 -4.29 -12.48 12.46
C PRO A 174 -5.71 -12.72 13.00
N SER A 175 -6.33 -11.73 13.64
CA SER A 175 -7.71 -11.80 14.16
C SER A 175 -8.77 -11.29 13.19
N LEU A 176 -8.38 -10.62 12.11
CA LEU A 176 -9.30 -10.11 11.09
C LEU A 176 -9.68 -11.21 10.07
N THR A 177 -10.63 -10.91 9.18
CA THR A 177 -11.04 -11.83 8.11
C THR A 177 -10.81 -11.18 6.73
N PRO A 178 -10.04 -11.82 5.83
CA PRO A 178 -9.24 -13.03 6.05
C PRO A 178 -8.08 -12.78 7.04
N ALA A 179 -7.71 -13.80 7.80
CA ALA A 179 -6.66 -13.70 8.80
C ALA A 179 -5.28 -13.68 8.14
N LEU A 180 -4.37 -12.81 8.59
CA LEU A 180 -2.96 -12.90 8.23
C LEU A 180 -2.28 -13.98 9.08
N ASN A 181 -1.79 -15.05 8.44
CA ASN A 181 -1.09 -16.12 9.14
C ASN A 181 0.15 -15.58 9.85
N SER A 182 0.44 -16.15 11.02
CA SER A 182 1.49 -15.66 11.91
C SER A 182 2.82 -15.48 11.17
N LEU A 183 3.36 -14.25 11.20
CA LEU A 183 4.64 -13.88 10.58
C LEU A 183 5.87 -14.52 11.27
N SER A 184 5.65 -15.48 12.18
CA SER A 184 6.64 -16.09 13.06
C SER A 184 7.53 -17.15 12.41
N SER A 185 7.24 -17.57 11.17
CA SER A 185 7.99 -18.62 10.46
C SER A 185 8.78 -18.12 9.23
N SER A 186 8.90 -16.81 9.01
CA SER A 186 9.64 -16.28 7.86
C SER A 186 11.09 -15.89 8.23
N PRO A 187 12.12 -16.20 7.41
CA PRO A 187 13.52 -15.82 7.67
C PRO A 187 13.79 -14.31 7.74
N LEU A 188 12.78 -13.49 7.49
CA LEU A 188 12.82 -12.02 7.45
C LEU A 188 12.98 -11.35 8.83
N THR A 189 12.98 -12.12 9.93
CA THR A 189 13.00 -11.55 11.30
C THR A 189 14.34 -10.95 11.74
N SER A 190 15.44 -11.10 10.98
CA SER A 190 16.77 -10.71 11.48
C SER A 190 17.44 -9.50 10.83
N SER A 191 16.94 -8.93 9.72
CA SER A 191 17.71 -7.86 9.03
C SER A 191 16.95 -6.75 8.31
N LEU A 192 15.61 -6.77 8.24
CA LEU A 192 14.86 -5.82 7.39
C LEU A 192 14.20 -4.63 8.11
N PHE A 193 14.38 -4.48 9.42
CA PHE A 193 13.63 -3.50 10.22
C PHE A 193 14.47 -2.56 11.09
N ILE A 194 15.71 -2.26 10.70
CA ILE A 194 16.48 -1.12 11.24
C ILE A 194 16.83 -0.16 10.11
#